data_AF-A0A0C9WSH5-F1
#
_entry.id   AF-A0A0C9WSH5-F1
#
_cell.length_a   1.000
_cell.length_b   1.000
_cell.length_c   1.000
_cell.angle_alpha   90.00
_cell.angle_beta   90.00
_cell.angle_gamma   90.00
#
_symmetry.space_group_name_H-M   'P 1'
#
loop_
_entity.id
_entity.type
_entity.pdbx_description
1 polymer ?
#
loop_
_entity_poly.entity_id
_entity_poly.type
_entity_poly.pdbx_seq_one_letter_code
_entity_poly.pdbx_strand_id
1 'polypeptide(L)'
;MPSDQQHELEELRREEETEKREKEKKSPKVKDFVANKPVKDTMQLRPSHFAIHKLDECEYVELYYFILEGCTEAVRLDHTIAQDTFTFTKADDTLLLKPMALHKPSSKVIPDEDLTWHQILIAKSGLLHHMVQRGWPDQHVFVLMEFFLNLESHPT
;
A
#
# COMPACT_ATOMS: atom_id res chain seq x y z
N MET A 1 -14.39 66.24 15.34
CA MET A 1 -14.05 65.43 14.14
C MET A 1 -12.66 64.75 14.21
N PRO A 2 -12.22 64.17 15.35
CA PRO A 2 -11.16 63.14 15.31
C PRO A 2 -11.56 61.75 15.85
N SER A 3 -12.77 61.57 16.42
CA SER A 3 -13.17 60.28 17.01
C SER A 3 -13.54 59.19 16.00
N ASP A 4 -14.11 59.55 14.84
CA ASP A 4 -14.57 58.58 13.85
C ASP A 4 -13.40 57.87 13.15
N GLN A 5 -12.30 58.59 12.89
CA GLN A 5 -11.08 58.02 12.31
C GLN A 5 -10.37 57.02 13.24
N GLN A 6 -10.49 57.20 14.56
CA GLN A 6 -9.91 56.27 15.52
C GLN A 6 -10.72 54.97 15.62
N HIS A 7 -12.04 55.06 15.49
CA HIS A 7 -12.93 53.89 15.49
C HIS A 7 -12.75 53.06 14.22
N GLU A 8 -12.65 53.72 13.06
CA GLU A 8 -12.44 53.05 11.76
C GLU A 8 -11.10 52.31 11.69
N LEU A 9 -10.04 52.90 12.25
CA LEU A 9 -8.72 52.25 12.32
C LEU A 9 -8.70 51.02 13.24
N GLU A 10 -9.45 51.05 14.34
CA GLU A 10 -9.52 49.93 15.28
C GLU A 10 -10.32 48.75 14.70
N GLU A 11 -11.39 49.03 13.97
CA GLU A 11 -12.18 47.99 13.28
C GLU A 11 -11.35 47.33 12.17
N LEU A 12 -10.60 48.09 11.38
CA LEU A 12 -9.65 47.56 10.38
C LEU A 12 -8.58 46.65 11.01
N ARG A 13 -8.05 47.03 12.18
CA ARG A 13 -7.06 46.20 12.90
C ARG A 13 -7.67 44.90 13.40
N ARG A 14 -8.91 44.93 13.88
CA ARG A 14 -9.64 43.72 14.30
C ARG A 14 -9.92 42.80 13.13
N GLU A 15 -10.34 43.34 11.99
CA GLU A 15 -10.57 42.56 10.77
C GLU A 15 -9.27 41.90 10.28
N GLU A 16 -8.15 42.63 10.19
CA GLU A 16 -6.86 42.05 9.82
C GLU A 16 -6.40 40.95 10.80
N GLU A 17 -6.63 41.13 12.10
CA GLU A 17 -6.23 40.14 13.11
C GLU A 17 -7.10 38.89 13.02
N THR A 18 -8.39 39.02 12.74
CA THR A 18 -9.28 37.88 12.49
C THR A 18 -8.92 37.15 11.20
N GLU A 19 -8.60 37.87 10.13
CA GLU A 19 -8.20 37.29 8.85
C GLU A 19 -6.86 36.53 8.97
N LYS A 20 -5.89 37.06 9.73
CA LYS A 20 -4.63 36.37 10.02
C LYS A 20 -4.86 35.08 10.83
N ARG A 21 -5.68 35.13 11.88
CA ARG A 21 -6.03 33.94 12.68
C ARG A 21 -6.77 32.88 11.88
N GLU A 22 -7.63 33.28 10.94
CA GLU A 22 -8.29 32.34 10.02
C GLU A 22 -7.30 31.69 9.04
N LYS A 23 -6.37 32.47 8.47
CA LYS A 23 -5.33 31.97 7.57
C LYS A 23 -4.40 30.97 8.28
N GLU A 24 -4.04 31.24 9.53
CA GLU A 24 -3.25 30.31 10.35
C GLU A 24 -3.99 29.01 10.67
N LYS A 25 -5.30 29.07 10.98
CA LYS A 25 -6.12 27.87 11.20
C LYS A 25 -6.29 27.01 9.94
N LYS A 26 -6.30 27.63 8.76
CA LYS A 26 -6.41 26.96 7.46
C LYS A 26 -5.06 26.44 6.95
N SER A 27 -3.94 26.82 7.58
CA SER A 27 -2.63 26.32 7.20
C SER A 27 -2.50 24.82 7.56
N PRO A 28 -1.93 23.99 6.67
CA PRO A 28 -1.66 22.60 6.99
C PRO A 28 -0.76 22.52 8.22
N LYS A 29 -1.24 21.91 9.31
CA LYS A 29 -0.41 21.61 10.47
C LYS A 29 0.62 20.57 10.05
N VAL A 30 1.84 21.03 9.76
CA VAL A 30 2.99 20.16 9.51
C VAL A 30 3.21 19.35 10.78
N LYS A 31 3.15 18.03 10.66
CA LYS A 31 3.47 17.13 11.77
C LYS A 31 4.94 17.32 12.14
N ASP A 32 5.22 17.33 13.42
CA ASP A 32 6.58 17.43 13.93
C ASP A 32 7.43 16.23 13.47
N PHE A 33 8.73 16.43 13.29
CA PHE A 33 9.62 15.36 12.83
C PHE A 33 10.30 14.69 14.02
N VAL A 34 10.45 13.37 13.96
CA VAL A 34 11.23 12.63 14.96
C VAL A 34 12.70 12.72 14.56
N ALA A 35 13.45 13.63 15.19
CA ALA A 35 14.89 13.71 15.04
C ALA A 35 15.55 12.37 15.45
N ASN A 36 16.58 11.95 14.70
CA ASN A 36 17.36 10.73 14.97
C ASN A 36 16.61 9.40 14.87
N LYS A 37 15.47 9.34 14.18
CA LYS A 37 14.88 8.04 13.81
C LYS A 37 15.80 7.36 12.78
N PRO A 38 16.42 6.21 13.08
CA PRO A 38 17.27 5.52 12.12
C PRO A 38 16.41 5.11 10.91
N VAL A 39 16.90 5.42 9.71
CA VAL A 39 16.32 4.91 8.48
C VAL A 39 16.60 3.41 8.45
N LYS A 40 15.58 2.60 8.14
CA LYS A 40 15.76 1.16 8.03
C LYS A 40 16.58 0.88 6.76
N ASP A 41 17.72 0.22 6.91
CA ASP A 41 18.61 -0.12 5.78
C ASP A 41 18.03 -1.18 4.83
N THR A 42 16.90 -1.79 5.20
CA THR A 42 16.22 -2.81 4.40
C THR A 42 14.93 -2.26 3.82
N MET A 43 14.86 -2.26 2.49
CA MET A 43 13.64 -1.93 1.76
C MET A 43 12.67 -3.12 1.90
N GLN A 44 11.55 -2.90 2.58
CA GLN A 44 10.53 -3.93 2.69
C GLN A 44 9.82 -4.05 1.34
N LEU A 45 9.97 -5.19 0.67
CA LEU A 45 9.20 -5.52 -0.52
C LEU A 45 7.72 -5.53 -0.16
N ARG A 46 6.93 -4.72 -0.88
CA ARG A 46 5.48 -4.64 -0.73
C ARG A 46 4.84 -5.20 -1.99
N PRO A 47 4.24 -6.40 -1.94
CA PRO A 47 3.46 -6.94 -3.04
C PRO A 47 2.27 -6.05 -3.39
N SER A 48 1.69 -6.26 -4.57
CA SER A 48 0.52 -5.52 -5.04
C SER A 48 -0.70 -5.74 -4.15
N HIS A 49 -1.59 -4.75 -4.10
CA HIS A 49 -2.89 -4.89 -3.43
C HIS A 49 -3.69 -6.07 -3.97
N PHE A 50 -3.61 -6.34 -5.27
CA PHE A 50 -4.18 -7.53 -5.91
C PHE A 50 -3.65 -8.84 -5.30
N ALA A 51 -2.33 -8.98 -5.19
CA ALA A 51 -1.71 -10.19 -4.64
C ALA A 51 -2.06 -10.40 -3.16
N ILE A 52 -2.08 -9.32 -2.38
CA ILE A 52 -2.47 -9.37 -0.98
C ILE A 52 -3.95 -9.76 -0.84
N HIS A 53 -4.85 -9.20 -1.66
CA HIS A 53 -6.27 -9.56 -1.65
C HIS A 53 -6.47 -11.03 -2.01
N LYS A 54 -5.74 -11.55 -3.00
CA LYS A 54 -5.76 -12.98 -3.32
C LYS A 54 -5.35 -13.85 -2.13
N LEU A 55 -4.31 -13.44 -1.39
CA LEU A 55 -3.91 -14.14 -0.17
C LEU A 55 -4.99 -14.08 0.92
N ASP A 56 -5.73 -12.98 1.04
CA ASP A 56 -6.84 -12.89 2.00
C ASP A 56 -7.95 -13.88 1.70
N GLU A 57 -8.28 -14.05 0.42
CA GLU A 57 -9.30 -14.98 -0.06
C GLU A 57 -8.78 -16.43 -0.15
N CYS A 58 -7.56 -16.69 0.32
CA CYS A 58 -6.89 -17.99 0.21
C CYS A 58 -6.81 -18.52 -1.24
N GLU A 59 -6.75 -17.62 -2.21
CA GLU A 59 -6.64 -17.94 -3.63
C GLU A 59 -5.19 -18.08 -4.07
N TYR A 60 -5.00 -18.82 -5.18
CA TYR A 60 -3.73 -18.86 -5.88
C TYR A 60 -3.35 -17.48 -6.44
N VAL A 61 -2.08 -17.11 -6.25
CA VAL A 61 -1.43 -15.90 -6.76
C VAL A 61 -0.02 -16.24 -7.24
N GLU A 62 0.38 -15.67 -8.36
CA GLU A 62 1.69 -15.91 -8.97
C GLU A 62 2.84 -15.41 -8.08
N LEU A 63 3.92 -16.19 -8.02
CA LEU A 63 5.13 -15.89 -7.26
C LEU A 63 5.81 -14.60 -7.73
N TYR A 64 5.58 -14.19 -8.97
CA TYR A 64 6.04 -12.92 -9.53
C TYR A 64 5.70 -11.71 -8.64
N TYR A 65 4.56 -11.72 -7.93
CA TYR A 65 4.21 -10.59 -7.07
C TYR A 65 5.10 -10.42 -5.83
N PHE A 66 5.90 -11.43 -5.50
CA PHE A 66 6.75 -11.45 -4.30
C PHE A 66 8.25 -11.26 -4.61
N ILE A 67 8.62 -11.12 -5.88
CA ILE A 67 9.98 -10.73 -6.27
C ILE A 67 10.13 -9.20 -6.37
N LEU A 68 11.38 -8.72 -6.44
CA LEU A 68 11.71 -7.30 -6.48
C LEU A 68 11.04 -6.59 -7.68
N GLU A 69 11.04 -7.23 -8.84
CA GLU A 69 10.46 -6.71 -10.08
C GLU A 69 8.96 -6.50 -9.94
N GLY A 70 8.24 -7.52 -9.44
CA GLY A 70 6.79 -7.44 -9.23
C GLY A 70 6.41 -6.41 -8.16
N CYS A 71 7.17 -6.32 -7.07
CA CYS A 71 6.95 -5.29 -6.04
C CYS A 71 7.24 -3.88 -6.57
N THR A 72 8.30 -3.70 -7.37
CA THR A 72 8.62 -2.40 -7.97
C THR A 72 7.53 -1.96 -8.95
N GLU A 73 7.00 -2.88 -9.74
CA GLU A 73 5.86 -2.60 -10.61
C GLU A 73 4.58 -2.30 -9.83
N ALA A 74 4.34 -3.01 -8.72
CA ALA A 74 3.22 -2.71 -7.83
C ALA A 74 3.29 -1.26 -7.31
N VAL A 75 4.46 -0.82 -6.84
CA VAL A 75 4.68 0.57 -6.38
C VAL A 75 4.42 1.58 -7.51
N ARG A 76 4.87 1.28 -8.75
CA ARG A 76 4.62 2.14 -9.92
C ARG A 76 3.14 2.21 -10.27
N LEU A 77 2.43 1.08 -10.22
CA LEU A 77 1.00 1.01 -10.49
C LEU A 77 0.19 1.75 -9.42
N ASP A 78 0.57 1.64 -8.13
CA ASP A 78 -0.07 2.38 -7.03
C ASP A 78 0.08 3.91 -7.20
N HIS A 79 1.16 4.40 -7.82
CA HIS A 79 1.33 5.82 -8.13
C HIS A 79 0.54 6.26 -9.39
N THR A 80 0.33 5.35 -10.34
CA THR A 80 -0.27 5.66 -11.65
C THR A 80 -1.79 5.50 -11.64
N ILE A 81 -2.29 4.48 -10.95
CA ILE A 81 -3.71 4.31 -10.66
C ILE A 81 -3.98 5.28 -9.51
N ALA A 82 -4.67 6.39 -9.78
CA ALA A 82 -5.20 7.21 -8.71
C ALA A 82 -5.94 6.26 -7.75
N GLN A 83 -5.53 6.22 -6.48
CA GLN A 83 -6.16 5.37 -5.45
C GLN A 83 -7.69 5.60 -5.34
N ASP A 84 -8.17 6.65 -6.00
CA ASP A 84 -9.56 7.08 -6.10
C ASP A 84 -10.36 6.39 -7.23
N THR A 85 -9.78 5.47 -8.00
CA THR A 85 -10.57 4.69 -8.97
C THR A 85 -11.22 3.50 -8.27
N PHE A 86 -12.53 3.59 -8.05
CA PHE A 86 -13.33 2.54 -7.44
C PHE A 86 -14.19 1.82 -8.48
N THR A 87 -14.43 0.53 -8.27
CA THR A 87 -15.38 -0.28 -9.03
C THR A 87 -16.53 -0.73 -8.13
N PHE A 88 -17.72 -0.83 -8.72
CA PHE A 88 -18.86 -1.45 -8.05
C PHE A 88 -18.78 -2.96 -8.25
N THR A 89 -18.82 -3.71 -7.15
CA THR A 89 -18.87 -5.17 -7.12
C THR A 89 -20.18 -5.61 -6.48
N LYS A 90 -20.84 -6.60 -7.06
CA LYS A 90 -22.07 -7.19 -6.50
C LYS A 90 -21.66 -8.27 -5.50
N ALA A 91 -21.97 -8.09 -4.22
CA ALA A 91 -21.88 -9.15 -3.22
C ALA A 91 -23.30 -9.43 -2.72
N ASP A 92 -23.78 -10.64 -3.01
CA ASP A 92 -25.15 -11.07 -2.79
C ASP A 92 -26.15 -10.09 -3.43
N ASP A 93 -26.89 -9.34 -2.60
CA ASP A 93 -27.89 -8.33 -3.01
C ASP A 93 -27.43 -6.88 -2.80
N THR A 94 -26.16 -6.66 -2.48
CA THR A 94 -25.59 -5.34 -2.20
C THR A 94 -24.48 -4.97 -3.18
N LEU A 95 -24.48 -3.71 -3.62
CA LEU A 95 -23.38 -3.14 -4.41
C LEU A 95 -22.33 -2.57 -3.45
N LEU A 96 -21.14 -3.16 -3.44
CA LEU A 96 -19.98 -2.68 -2.70
C LEU A 96 -19.07 -1.86 -3.60
N LEU A 97 -18.62 -0.73 -3.08
CA LEU A 97 -17.59 0.09 -3.70
C LEU A 97 -16.22 -0.42 -3.24
N LYS A 98 -15.42 -0.95 -4.16
CA LYS A 98 -14.06 -1.45 -3.86
C LYS A 98 -13.00 -0.71 -4.69
N PRO A 99 -11.80 -0.45 -4.15
CA PRO A 99 -10.69 0.06 -4.94
C PRO A 99 -10.37 -0.87 -6.11
N MET A 100 -10.22 -0.31 -7.32
CA MET A 100 -9.92 -1.09 -8.53
C MET A 100 -8.59 -1.83 -8.43
N ALA A 101 -7.65 -1.32 -7.64
CA ALA A 101 -6.32 -1.92 -7.41
C ALA A 101 -6.37 -3.33 -6.79
N LEU A 102 -7.48 -3.71 -6.15
CA LEU A 102 -7.68 -5.07 -5.60
C LEU A 102 -7.97 -6.11 -6.69
N HIS A 103 -8.45 -5.66 -7.85
CA HIS A 103 -8.99 -6.56 -8.88
C HIS A 103 -8.19 -6.54 -10.19
N LYS A 104 -7.27 -5.58 -10.36
CA LYS A 104 -6.49 -5.45 -11.58
C LYS A 104 -5.12 -6.13 -11.43
N PRO A 105 -4.89 -7.30 -12.07
CA PRO A 105 -3.56 -7.90 -12.12
C PRO A 105 -2.60 -7.02 -12.94
N SER A 106 -1.30 -7.18 -12.67
CA SER A 106 -0.27 -6.54 -13.48
C SER A 106 -0.24 -7.15 -14.88
N SER A 107 -0.15 -6.32 -15.92
CA SER A 107 0.04 -6.80 -17.30
C SER A 107 1.42 -7.40 -17.55
N LYS A 108 2.33 -7.26 -16.58
CA LYS A 108 3.70 -7.80 -16.63
C LYS A 108 3.88 -9.03 -15.75
N VAL A 109 2.78 -9.60 -15.22
CA VAL A 109 2.84 -10.83 -14.44
C VAL A 109 3.47 -11.94 -15.26
N ILE A 110 4.40 -12.66 -14.66
CA ILE A 110 5.07 -13.81 -15.27
C ILE A 110 4.47 -15.06 -14.60
N PRO A 111 4.00 -16.06 -15.37
CA PRO A 111 3.56 -17.33 -14.83
C PRO A 111 4.67 -18.04 -14.04
N ASP A 112 4.31 -18.81 -13.01
CA ASP A 112 5.30 -19.49 -12.16
C ASP A 112 6.23 -20.43 -12.93
N GLU A 113 5.73 -21.04 -14.02
CA GLU A 113 6.50 -21.93 -14.91
C GLU A 113 7.61 -21.22 -15.71
N ASP A 114 7.43 -19.92 -15.95
CA ASP A 114 8.38 -19.08 -16.70
C ASP A 114 9.36 -18.35 -15.77
N LEU A 115 9.20 -18.48 -14.44
CA LEU A 115 10.12 -17.90 -13.48
C LEU A 115 11.44 -18.69 -13.43
N THR A 116 12.54 -17.96 -13.33
CA THR A 116 13.83 -18.59 -13.07
C THR A 116 13.85 -19.21 -11.68
N TRP A 117 14.65 -20.26 -11.51
CA TRP A 117 14.82 -20.90 -10.20
C TRP A 117 15.21 -19.91 -9.09
N HIS A 118 16.09 -18.96 -9.40
CA HIS A 118 16.50 -17.92 -8.47
C HIS A 118 15.32 -17.02 -8.04
N GLN A 119 14.43 -16.67 -8.97
CA GLN A 119 13.24 -15.89 -8.67
C GLN A 119 12.26 -16.66 -7.78
N ILE A 120 12.07 -17.96 -8.02
CA ILE A 120 11.24 -18.83 -7.16
C ILE A 120 11.77 -18.83 -5.72
N LEU A 121 13.09 -18.99 -5.53
CA LEU A 121 13.73 -18.98 -4.20
C LEU A 121 13.55 -17.65 -3.45
N ILE A 122 13.57 -16.53 -4.16
CA ILE A 122 13.28 -15.20 -3.58
C ILE A 122 11.80 -15.10 -3.23
N ALA A 123 10.93 -15.43 -4.19
CA ALA A 123 9.48 -15.28 -4.09
C ALA A 123 8.89 -16.08 -2.94
N LYS A 124 9.32 -17.34 -2.74
CA LYS A 124 8.79 -18.21 -1.68
C LYS A 124 8.86 -17.57 -0.30
N SER A 125 9.94 -16.84 -0.02
CA SER A 125 10.17 -16.22 1.29
C SER A 125 9.18 -15.08 1.50
N GLY A 126 8.92 -14.29 0.45
CA GLY A 126 7.89 -13.24 0.46
C GLY A 126 6.49 -13.82 0.61
N LEU A 127 6.15 -14.85 -0.17
CA LEU A 127 4.85 -15.52 -0.11
C LEU A 127 4.55 -16.05 1.30
N LEU A 128 5.43 -16.89 1.84
CA LEU A 128 5.27 -17.49 3.17
C LEU A 128 5.18 -16.42 4.28
N HIS A 129 6.02 -15.38 4.20
CA HIS A 129 5.97 -14.26 5.14
C HIS A 129 4.60 -13.58 5.14
N HIS A 130 4.04 -13.33 3.97
CA HIS A 130 2.73 -12.71 3.85
C HIS A 130 1.60 -13.65 4.30
N MET A 131 1.64 -14.94 3.99
CA MET A 131 0.64 -15.90 4.47
C MET A 131 0.55 -15.90 6.01
N VAL A 132 1.70 -15.95 6.71
CA VAL A 132 1.75 -15.89 8.18
C VAL A 132 1.19 -14.57 8.69
N GLN A 133 1.58 -13.44 8.08
CA GLN A 133 1.06 -12.12 8.49
C GLN A 133 -0.45 -11.97 8.32
N ARG A 134 -1.06 -12.67 7.36
CA ARG A 134 -2.51 -12.65 7.11
C ARG A 134 -3.27 -13.71 7.91
N GLY A 135 -2.59 -14.44 8.80
CA GLY A 135 -3.22 -15.40 9.71
C GLY A 135 -3.66 -16.69 9.03
N TRP A 136 -2.99 -17.08 7.94
CA TRP A 136 -3.20 -18.41 7.35
C TRP A 136 -2.94 -19.49 8.41
N PRO A 137 -3.71 -20.60 8.43
CA PRO A 137 -3.48 -21.62 9.44
C PRO A 137 -2.10 -22.27 9.24
N ASP A 138 -1.38 -22.48 10.34
CA ASP A 138 0.00 -22.95 10.34
C ASP A 138 0.22 -24.20 9.50
N GLN A 139 -0.75 -25.12 9.48
CA GLN A 139 -0.68 -26.35 8.69
C GLN A 139 -0.56 -26.07 7.18
N HIS A 140 -1.27 -25.06 6.66
CA HIS A 140 -1.20 -24.71 5.24
C HIS A 140 0.15 -24.06 4.90
N VAL A 141 0.63 -23.17 5.76
CA VAL A 141 1.95 -22.55 5.61
C VAL A 141 3.05 -23.62 5.66
N PHE A 142 2.93 -24.57 6.59
CA PHE A 142 3.88 -25.67 6.75
C PHE A 142 3.96 -26.58 5.52
N VAL A 143 2.81 -27.02 5.00
CA VAL A 143 2.77 -27.86 3.78
C VAL A 143 3.42 -27.13 2.60
N LEU A 144 3.16 -25.83 2.45
CA LEU A 144 3.76 -25.06 1.36
C LEU A 144 5.27 -24.86 1.56
N MET A 145 5.72 -24.64 2.80
CA MET A 145 7.14 -24.58 3.15
C MET A 145 7.85 -25.90 2.83
N GLU A 146 7.24 -27.03 3.18
CA GLU A 146 7.77 -28.37 2.88
C GLU A 146 7.83 -28.63 1.37
N PHE A 147 6.81 -28.19 0.62
CA PHE A 147 6.83 -28.24 -0.84
C PHE A 147 8.06 -27.53 -1.43
N PHE A 148 8.31 -26.28 -1.04
CA PHE A 148 9.49 -25.55 -1.53
C PHE A 148 10.81 -26.19 -1.11
N LEU A 149 10.89 -26.72 0.12
CA LEU A 149 12.08 -27.43 0.59
C LEU A 149 12.37 -28.69 -0.23
N ASN A 150 11.33 -29.45 -0.58
CA ASN A 150 11.46 -30.63 -1.44
C ASN A 150 11.87 -30.26 -2.86
N LEU A 151 11.37 -29.15 -3.39
CA LEU A 151 11.74 -28.63 -4.69
C LEU A 151 13.23 -28.22 -4.73
N GLU A 152 13.73 -27.64 -3.64
CA GLU A 152 15.14 -27.26 -3.47
C GLU A 152 16.10 -28.43 -3.31
N SER A 153 15.65 -29.49 -2.66
CA SER A 153 16.45 -30.69 -2.42
C SER A 153 16.34 -31.73 -3.52
N HIS A 154 15.57 -31.45 -4.59
CA HIS A 154 15.42 -32.37 -5.70
C HIS A 154 16.78 -32.60 -6.39
N PRO A 155 17.24 -33.86 -6.50
CA PRO A 155 18.50 -34.16 -7.17
C PRO A 155 18.39 -33.75 -8.64
N THR A 156 19.38 -33.00 -9.12
CA THR A 156 19.49 -32.57 -10.51
C THR A 156 20.04 -33.70 -11.40
#